data_AF-N2IHG7-F1
#
_entry.id   AF-N2IHG7-F1
#
_cell.length_a   1.000
_cell.length_b   1.000
_cell.length_c   1.000
_cell.angle_alpha   90.00
_cell.angle_beta   90.00
_cell.angle_gamma   90.00
#
_symmetry.space_group_name_H-M   'P 1'
#
loop_
_entity.id
_entity.type
_entity.pdbx_description
1 polymer ?
#
loop_
_entity_poly.entity_id
_entity_poly.type
_entity_poly.pdbx_seq_one_letter_code
_entity_poly.pdbx_strand_id
1 'polypeptide(L)'
;MRDLSLYLESQHKSITMVSQGLKWPEDRDIPSSPGWYYISTDTPIHVLQRQKPVQKQYTRKRTQQRAGVRNYDIGARAKRYTEDLSEYYSKIAVYSGMASNLSSRAREHLCADPGTASLAIANFPELLKYEWCFHYLTLEDFMKNCQNSSLLLRLGEQQWRAKYGWPLLSSA
;
A
#
# COMPACT_ATOMS: atom_id res chain seq x y z
N MET A 1 -28.89 -7.46 -2.35
CA MET A 1 -27.62 -6.89 -2.84
C MET A 1 -26.61 -7.06 -1.70
N ARG A 2 -25.43 -7.66 -1.92
CA ARG A 2 -24.42 -7.73 -0.85
C ARG A 2 -23.97 -6.31 -0.55
N ASP A 3 -23.96 -5.94 0.73
CA ASP A 3 -23.54 -4.61 1.15
C ASP A 3 -22.02 -4.51 1.09
N LEU A 4 -21.51 -3.69 0.18
CA LEU A 4 -20.09 -3.48 -0.01
C LEU A 4 -19.43 -2.82 1.20
N SER A 5 -20.11 -1.90 1.86
CA SER A 5 -19.57 -1.19 3.02
C SER A 5 -19.41 -2.16 4.20
N LEU A 6 -20.42 -3.00 4.49
CA LEU A 6 -20.28 -4.05 5.51
C LEU A 6 -19.18 -5.06 5.17
N TYR A 7 -19.02 -5.41 3.89
CA TYR A 7 -17.94 -6.31 3.47
C TYR A 7 -16.56 -5.69 3.67
N LEU A 8 -16.39 -4.41 3.33
CA LEU A 8 -15.13 -3.68 3.52
C LEU A 8 -14.77 -3.48 5.00
N GLU A 9 -15.72 -3.68 5.91
CA GLU A 9 -15.52 -3.64 7.36
C GLU A 9 -15.28 -5.02 7.96
N SER A 10 -15.43 -6.07 7.16
CA SER A 10 -15.24 -7.44 7.62
C SER A 10 -13.78 -7.73 7.97
N GLN A 11 -13.54 -8.91 8.53
CA GLN A 11 -12.20 -9.33 8.92
C GLN A 11 -11.28 -9.42 7.69
N HIS A 12 -10.21 -8.61 7.71
CA HIS A 12 -9.20 -8.64 6.68
C HIS A 12 -8.17 -9.74 6.93
N LYS A 13 -7.72 -10.37 5.85
CA LYS A 13 -6.52 -11.23 5.90
C LYS A 13 -5.29 -10.33 6.02
N SER A 14 -4.38 -10.67 6.91
CA SER A 14 -3.27 -9.78 7.31
C SER A 14 -1.93 -10.47 7.19
N ILE A 15 -0.97 -9.79 6.60
CA ILE A 15 0.37 -10.32 6.36
C ILE A 15 1.43 -9.28 6.71
N THR A 16 2.26 -9.60 7.69
CA THR A 16 3.51 -8.89 7.97
C THR A 16 4.45 -8.93 6.76
N MET A 17 4.73 -7.77 6.21
CA MET A 17 5.68 -7.53 5.13
C MET A 17 7.11 -7.35 5.65
N VAL A 18 7.24 -6.74 6.84
CA VAL A 18 8.52 -6.48 7.50
C VAL A 18 8.37 -6.83 8.98
N SER A 19 9.21 -7.76 9.46
CA SER A 19 9.39 -8.07 10.87
C SER A 19 10.88 -8.21 11.13
N GLN A 20 11.53 -7.13 11.60
CA GLN A 20 12.97 -7.07 11.87
C GLN A 20 13.86 -7.52 10.69
N GLY A 21 13.97 -6.66 9.67
CA GLY A 21 14.80 -6.90 8.49
C GLY A 21 14.01 -7.24 7.22
N LEU A 22 14.71 -7.27 6.08
CA LEU A 22 14.11 -7.57 4.79
C LEU A 22 13.99 -9.08 4.60
N LYS A 23 12.83 -9.65 4.91
CA LYS A 23 12.50 -11.01 4.52
C LYS A 23 11.12 -11.00 3.89
N TRP A 24 11.05 -11.00 2.57
CA TRP A 24 9.80 -11.40 1.90
C TRP A 24 9.62 -12.88 2.22
N PRO A 25 8.61 -13.27 3.01
CA PRO A 25 8.41 -14.66 3.32
C PRO A 25 7.94 -15.37 2.05
N GLU A 26 8.70 -16.36 1.59
CA GLU A 26 8.43 -17.16 0.38
C GLU A 26 7.09 -17.92 0.49
N ASP A 27 6.58 -18.09 1.72
CA ASP A 27 5.46 -18.98 2.07
C ASP A 27 4.12 -18.28 2.40
N ARG A 28 3.86 -17.06 1.92
CA ARG A 28 2.57 -16.39 2.22
C ARG A 28 1.57 -16.43 1.07
N ASP A 29 0.42 -17.08 1.35
CA ASP A 29 -0.79 -17.18 0.53
C ASP A 29 -1.50 -15.83 0.35
N ILE A 30 -0.87 -14.86 -0.33
CA ILE A 30 -1.62 -13.75 -0.93
C ILE A 30 -2.15 -14.24 -2.27
N PRO A 31 -3.47 -14.28 -2.48
CA PRO A 31 -4.02 -14.74 -3.74
C PRO A 31 -3.61 -13.79 -4.88
N SER A 32 -3.37 -14.38 -6.06
CA SER A 32 -3.17 -13.64 -7.31
C SER A 32 -4.51 -13.17 -7.90
N SER A 33 -5.36 -12.56 -7.08
CA SER A 33 -6.70 -12.13 -7.46
C SER A 33 -6.90 -10.63 -7.20
N PRO A 34 -7.94 -10.02 -7.82
CA PRO A 34 -8.28 -8.63 -7.56
C PRO A 34 -8.85 -8.42 -6.15
N GLY A 35 -8.65 -7.23 -5.60
CA GLY A 35 -9.23 -6.88 -4.31
C GLY A 35 -8.81 -5.51 -3.78
N TRP A 36 -9.18 -5.27 -2.53
CA TRP A 36 -8.85 -4.06 -1.77
C TRP A 36 -7.80 -4.38 -0.74
N TYR A 37 -6.97 -3.39 -0.43
CA TYR A 37 -5.97 -3.53 0.60
C TYR A 37 -5.70 -2.21 1.32
N TYR A 38 -5.15 -2.34 2.52
CA TYR A 38 -4.49 -1.25 3.21
C TYR A 38 -3.20 -1.74 3.86
N ILE A 39 -2.31 -0.79 4.15
CA ILE A 39 -1.03 -1.03 4.80
C ILE A 39 -1.04 -0.30 6.14
N SER A 40 -0.67 -0.99 7.20
CA SER A 40 -0.45 -0.43 8.52
C SER A 40 1.03 -0.57 8.92
N THR A 41 1.46 0.27 9.86
CA THR A 41 2.80 0.21 10.44
C THR A 41 2.79 0.84 11.83
N ASP A 42 3.71 0.40 12.67
CA ASP A 42 4.04 1.05 13.94
C ASP A 42 5.09 2.18 13.79
N THR A 43 5.51 2.48 12.55
CA THR A 43 6.47 3.56 12.28
C THR A 43 5.93 4.91 12.77
N PRO A 44 6.62 5.60 13.68
CA PRO A 44 6.19 6.91 14.14
C PRO A 44 6.19 7.94 12.99
N ILE A 45 5.23 8.86 13.01
CA ILE A 45 5.04 9.81 11.92
C ILE A 45 6.29 10.66 11.61
N HIS A 46 7.02 11.10 12.63
CA HIS A 46 8.24 11.89 12.48
C HIS A 46 9.36 11.10 11.76
N VAL A 47 9.34 9.77 11.85
CA VAL A 47 10.23 8.88 11.09
C VAL A 47 9.81 8.83 9.64
N LEU A 48 8.51 8.68 9.35
CA LEU A 48 7.99 8.74 7.98
C LEU A 48 8.33 10.07 7.31
N GLN A 49 8.17 11.20 8.02
CA GLN A 49 8.41 12.54 7.51
C GLN A 49 9.88 12.83 7.14
N ARG A 50 10.85 12.19 7.81
CA ARG A 50 12.28 12.42 7.53
C ARG A 50 12.84 11.55 6.39
N GLN A 51 12.06 10.61 5.87
CA GLN A 51 12.51 9.75 4.78
C GLN A 51 12.83 10.58 3.54
N LYS A 52 13.88 10.16 2.83
CA LYS A 52 14.33 10.77 1.57
C LYS A 52 14.39 9.68 0.50
N PRO A 53 13.99 9.97 -0.75
CA PRO A 53 14.16 9.02 -1.85
C PRO A 53 15.63 8.60 -1.98
N VAL A 54 15.90 7.30 -1.97
CA VAL A 54 17.27 6.76 -1.87
C VAL A 54 18.02 6.72 -3.21
N GLN A 55 17.32 6.68 -4.34
CA GLN A 55 17.95 6.61 -5.66
C GLN A 55 17.15 7.37 -6.73
N LYS A 56 17.75 8.37 -7.40
CA LYS A 56 17.03 9.18 -8.41
C LYS A 56 17.03 8.58 -9.81
N GLN A 57 17.99 7.72 -10.13
CA GLN A 57 18.17 7.15 -11.47
C GLN A 57 18.56 5.67 -11.42
N TYR A 58 18.13 4.89 -12.40
CA TYR A 58 18.55 3.50 -12.61
C TYR A 58 18.87 3.24 -14.08
N THR A 59 19.66 2.20 -14.36
CA THR A 59 19.96 1.76 -15.73
C THR A 59 18.94 0.70 -16.15
N ARG A 60 18.23 0.95 -17.25
CA ARG A 60 17.29 -0.03 -17.81
C ARG A 60 18.06 -1.22 -18.36
N LYS A 61 17.79 -2.43 -17.83
CA LYS A 61 18.47 -3.68 -18.26
C LYS A 61 18.47 -3.89 -19.78
N ARG A 62 17.34 -3.61 -20.45
CA ARG A 62 17.16 -3.85 -21.90
C ARG A 62 17.85 -2.81 -22.78
N THR A 63 17.81 -1.54 -22.43
CA THR A 63 18.29 -0.44 -23.30
C THR A 63 19.61 0.16 -22.86
N GLN A 64 20.11 -0.21 -21.67
CA GLN A 64 21.29 0.38 -21.01
C GLN A 64 21.23 1.90 -20.81
N GLN A 65 20.05 2.50 -21.00
CA GLN A 65 19.84 3.93 -20.81
C GLN A 65 19.54 4.23 -19.33
N ARG A 66 20.02 5.39 -18.87
CA ARG A 66 19.63 5.95 -17.58
C ARG A 66 18.17 6.43 -17.65
N ALA A 67 17.38 6.02 -16.68
CA ALA A 67 16.01 6.47 -16.51
C ALA A 67 15.80 6.98 -15.08
N GLY A 68 14.89 7.93 -14.91
CA GLY A 68 14.45 8.37 -13.60
C GLY A 68 13.72 7.25 -12.87
N VAL A 69 14.02 7.08 -11.59
CA VAL A 69 13.28 6.17 -10.71
C VAL A 69 11.94 6.83 -10.38
N ARG A 70 10.85 6.08 -10.45
CA ARG A 70 9.54 6.56 -10.00
C ARG A 70 9.39 6.33 -8.50
N ASN A 71 10.26 6.92 -7.69
CA ASN A 71 10.19 6.72 -6.25
C ASN A 71 8.93 7.34 -5.67
N TYR A 72 8.29 6.57 -4.81
CA TYR A 72 7.30 7.11 -3.90
C TYR A 72 8.00 7.94 -2.82
N ASP A 73 7.71 9.24 -2.76
CA ASP A 73 8.29 10.12 -1.75
C ASP A 73 7.50 10.05 -0.44
N ILE A 74 7.82 9.05 0.39
CA ILE A 74 7.19 8.83 1.70
C ILE A 74 7.29 10.09 2.58
N GLY A 75 8.47 10.72 2.61
CA GLY A 75 8.71 11.92 3.41
C GLY A 75 7.83 13.10 2.99
N ALA A 76 7.79 13.42 1.70
CA ALA A 76 6.93 14.49 1.18
C ALA A 76 5.45 14.20 1.45
N ARG A 77 5.01 12.94 1.34
CA ARG A 77 3.60 12.57 1.60
C ARG A 77 3.23 12.69 3.07
N ALA A 78 4.09 12.21 3.96
CA ALA A 78 3.88 12.26 5.41
C ALA A 78 3.96 13.68 5.99
N LYS A 79 4.74 14.58 5.37
CA LYS A 79 4.82 16.00 5.78
C LYS A 79 3.53 16.79 5.56
N ARG A 80 2.59 16.27 4.78
CA ARG A 80 1.27 16.90 4.60
C ARG A 80 0.38 16.74 5.82
N TYR A 81 0.66 15.76 6.68
CA TYR A 81 -0.05 15.63 7.93
C TYR A 81 0.33 16.73 8.87
N THR A 82 -0.71 17.33 9.44
CA THR A 82 -0.65 18.29 10.54
C THR A 82 -1.60 17.80 11.62
N GLU A 83 -1.33 18.16 12.87
CA GLU A 83 -2.17 17.76 14.00
C GLU A 83 -3.61 18.27 13.83
N ASP A 84 -3.77 19.47 13.26
CA ASP A 84 -5.05 20.12 12.96
C ASP A 84 -5.92 19.31 11.98
N LEU A 85 -5.33 18.42 11.18
CA LEU A 85 -6.04 17.57 10.22
C LEU A 85 -6.10 16.10 10.65
N SER A 86 -5.69 15.79 11.89
CA SER A 86 -5.60 14.42 12.40
C SER A 86 -6.92 13.65 12.34
N GLU A 87 -8.07 14.33 12.39
CA GLU A 87 -9.41 13.73 12.26
C GLU A 87 -9.72 13.23 10.85
N TYR A 88 -9.07 13.80 9.83
CA TYR A 88 -9.27 13.44 8.42
C TYR A 88 -8.29 12.37 7.94
N TYR A 89 -7.24 12.11 8.71
CA TYR A 89 -6.28 11.07 8.42
C TYR A 89 -6.64 9.74 9.08
N SER A 90 -6.35 8.65 8.39
CA SER A 90 -6.55 7.32 8.96
C SER A 90 -5.57 7.06 10.09
N LYS A 91 -6.11 6.69 11.26
CA LYS A 91 -5.34 6.23 12.43
C LYS A 91 -4.92 4.75 12.33
N ILE A 92 -5.50 4.02 11.37
CA ILE A 92 -5.33 2.56 11.20
C ILE A 92 -4.40 2.26 10.03
N ALA A 93 -4.56 2.97 8.91
CA ALA A 93 -3.80 2.70 7.69
C ALA A 93 -2.94 3.89 7.26
N VAL A 94 -1.68 3.61 6.93
CA VAL A 94 -0.81 4.60 6.30
C VAL A 94 -0.96 4.64 4.79
N TYR A 95 -1.49 3.58 4.16
CA TYR A 95 -1.76 3.53 2.72
C TYR A 95 -2.99 2.66 2.45
N SER A 96 -3.81 3.01 1.45
CA SER A 96 -4.89 2.13 0.96
C SER A 96 -5.00 2.17 -0.56
N GLY A 97 -5.48 1.07 -1.14
CA GLY A 97 -5.64 0.95 -2.57
C GLY A 97 -6.45 -0.26 -3.02
N MET A 98 -6.54 -0.40 -4.34
CA MET A 98 -7.05 -1.58 -5.03
C MET A 98 -5.97 -2.19 -5.92
N ALA A 99 -6.07 -3.50 -6.17
CA ALA A 99 -5.19 -4.22 -7.07
C ALA A 99 -5.97 -5.19 -7.95
N SER A 100 -5.52 -5.42 -9.18
CA SER A 100 -5.95 -6.55 -10.00
C SER A 100 -5.24 -7.86 -9.61
N ASN A 101 -4.10 -7.76 -8.92
CA ASN A 101 -3.37 -8.87 -8.34
C ASN A 101 -2.78 -8.43 -7.00
N LEU A 102 -3.39 -8.89 -5.90
CA LEU A 102 -2.98 -8.54 -4.54
C LEU A 102 -1.56 -9.03 -4.21
N SER A 103 -1.18 -10.21 -4.67
CA SER A 103 0.16 -10.78 -4.43
C SER A 103 1.27 -9.92 -5.03
N SER A 104 1.12 -9.55 -6.31
CA SER A 104 2.04 -8.66 -7.01
C SER A 104 2.10 -7.29 -6.33
N ARG A 105 0.94 -6.74 -5.95
CA ARG A 105 0.88 -5.42 -5.33
C ARG A 105 1.53 -5.39 -3.95
N ALA A 106 1.34 -6.42 -3.13
CA ALA A 106 2.03 -6.54 -1.86
C ALA A 106 3.56 -6.58 -2.05
N ARG A 107 4.05 -7.36 -3.04
CA ARG A 107 5.47 -7.42 -3.41
C ARG A 107 6.01 -6.07 -3.83
N GLU A 108 5.28 -5.35 -4.68
CA GLU A 108 5.63 -3.99 -5.11
C GLU A 108 5.74 -3.03 -3.93
N HIS A 109 4.89 -3.13 -2.90
CA HIS A 109 4.99 -2.26 -1.74
C HIS A 109 6.20 -2.56 -0.85
N LEU A 110 6.72 -3.80 -0.84
CA LEU A 110 7.99 -4.09 -0.16
C LEU A 110 9.19 -3.80 -1.06
N CYS A 111 9.29 -4.46 -2.21
CA CYS A 111 10.43 -4.47 -3.12
C CYS A 111 9.99 -4.10 -4.55
N ALA A 112 9.69 -2.82 -4.79
CA ALA A 112 9.31 -2.37 -6.12
C ALA A 112 10.49 -2.41 -7.10
N ASP A 113 10.18 -2.72 -8.36
CA ASP A 113 11.07 -2.33 -9.45
C ASP A 113 11.22 -0.80 -9.49
N PRO A 114 12.39 -0.25 -9.83
CA PRO A 114 12.63 1.20 -9.90
C PRO A 114 11.67 1.99 -10.81
N GLY A 115 10.97 1.31 -11.73
CA GLY A 115 9.95 1.90 -12.60
C GLY A 115 8.56 2.02 -11.97
N THR A 116 8.33 1.45 -10.79
CA THR A 116 7.02 1.33 -10.15
C THR A 116 6.91 2.28 -8.96
N ALA A 117 5.88 3.13 -8.95
CA ALA A 117 5.65 4.15 -7.93
C ALA A 117 4.87 3.61 -6.71
N SER A 118 5.26 2.45 -6.19
CA SER A 118 4.76 1.91 -4.92
C SER A 118 5.64 2.35 -3.75
N LEU A 119 5.19 2.11 -2.52
CA LEU A 119 5.93 2.51 -1.31
C LEU A 119 7.39 1.99 -1.30
N ALA A 120 7.62 0.79 -1.82
CA ALA A 120 8.94 0.17 -1.94
C ALA A 120 9.76 0.26 -0.64
N ILE A 121 9.17 -0.20 0.48
CA ILE A 121 9.70 -0.02 1.85
C ILE A 121 11.16 -0.48 1.97
N ALA A 122 11.56 -1.51 1.22
CA ALA A 122 12.94 -2.01 1.12
C ALA A 122 13.97 -0.92 0.80
N ASN A 123 13.56 0.12 0.07
CA ASN A 123 14.43 1.21 -0.32
C ASN A 123 14.70 2.19 0.82
N PHE A 124 14.06 2.04 1.99
CA PHE A 124 14.23 2.93 3.14
C PHE A 124 14.73 2.12 4.34
N PRO A 125 16.06 1.99 4.52
CA PRO A 125 16.65 1.10 5.54
C PRO A 125 16.17 1.39 6.97
N GLU A 126 15.85 2.65 7.28
CA GLU A 126 15.31 3.02 8.59
C GLU A 126 13.90 2.44 8.82
N LEU A 127 13.06 2.36 7.78
CA LEU A 127 11.71 1.82 7.88
C LEU A 127 11.69 0.31 8.12
N LEU A 128 12.79 -0.40 7.84
CA LEU A 128 12.92 -1.84 8.06
C LEU A 128 13.05 -2.23 9.54
N LYS A 129 13.18 -1.24 10.44
CA LYS A 129 13.21 -1.42 11.89
C LYS A 129 11.81 -1.50 12.51
N TYR A 130 10.79 -1.19 11.72
CA TYR A 130 9.39 -1.10 12.12
C TYR A 130 8.59 -2.25 11.52
N GLU A 131 7.45 -2.58 12.12
CA GLU A 131 6.52 -3.55 11.59
C GLU A 131 5.70 -2.92 10.48
N TRP A 132 5.52 -3.65 9.38
CA TRP A 132 4.64 -3.28 8.28
C TRP A 132 3.74 -4.44 7.95
N CYS A 133 2.44 -4.19 7.85
CA CYS A 133 1.43 -5.21 7.59
C CYS A 133 0.58 -4.84 6.36
N PHE A 134 0.38 -5.81 5.48
CA PHE A 134 -0.52 -5.75 4.34
C PHE A 134 -1.82 -6.47 4.68
N HIS A 135 -2.93 -5.73 4.67
CA HIS A 135 -4.26 -6.22 4.98
C HIS A 135 -5.10 -6.22 3.71
N TYR A 136 -5.85 -7.27 3.44
CA TYR A 136 -6.61 -7.38 2.19
C TYR A 136 -7.94 -8.11 2.30
N LEU A 137 -8.79 -7.81 1.33
CA LEU A 137 -10.05 -8.48 1.00
C LEU A 137 -10.08 -8.77 -0.50
N THR A 138 -10.62 -9.91 -0.90
CA THR A 138 -10.69 -10.27 -2.33
C THR A 138 -12.03 -9.85 -2.93
N LEU A 139 -12.00 -9.43 -4.20
CA LEU A 139 -13.23 -9.15 -4.93
C LEU A 139 -14.08 -10.41 -5.11
N GLU A 140 -13.44 -11.57 -5.26
CA GLU A 140 -14.13 -12.84 -5.48
C GLU A 140 -14.97 -13.26 -4.26
N ASP A 141 -14.45 -13.06 -3.05
CA ASP A 141 -15.19 -13.31 -1.81
C ASP A 141 -16.44 -12.41 -1.72
N PHE A 142 -16.32 -11.15 -2.15
CA PHE A 142 -17.45 -10.22 -2.19
C PHE A 142 -18.45 -10.53 -3.31
N MET A 143 -17.98 -10.74 -4.54
CA MET A 143 -18.80 -10.92 -5.73
C MET A 143 -18.07 -11.80 -6.75
N LYS A 144 -18.39 -13.10 -6.71
CA LYS A 144 -17.95 -14.06 -7.74
C LYS A 144 -18.42 -13.61 -9.12
N ASN A 145 -17.55 -13.74 -10.13
CA ASN A 145 -17.83 -13.43 -11.54
C ASN A 145 -18.28 -11.97 -11.81
N CYS A 146 -17.71 -11.00 -11.10
CA CYS A 146 -17.98 -9.57 -11.31
C CYS A 146 -17.61 -9.12 -12.74
N GLN A 147 -18.61 -8.73 -13.53
CA GLN A 147 -18.43 -8.30 -14.93
C GLN A 147 -17.68 -6.96 -15.06
N ASN A 148 -17.76 -6.08 -14.03
CA ASN A 148 -17.04 -4.80 -14.01
C ASN A 148 -16.28 -4.64 -12.69
N SER A 149 -15.25 -5.49 -12.52
CA SER A 149 -14.36 -5.46 -11.36
C SER A 149 -13.75 -4.07 -11.13
N SER A 150 -13.38 -3.36 -12.20
CA SER A 150 -12.75 -2.05 -12.10
C SER A 150 -13.62 -1.00 -11.41
N LEU A 151 -14.91 -0.95 -11.73
CA LEU A 151 -15.86 -0.02 -11.11
C LEU A 151 -16.05 -0.34 -9.64
N LEU A 152 -16.25 -1.63 -9.33
CA LEU A 152 -16.53 -2.07 -7.98
C LEU A 152 -15.31 -1.87 -7.06
N LEU A 153 -14.11 -2.19 -7.56
CA LEU A 153 -12.87 -1.93 -6.85
C LEU A 153 -12.68 -0.43 -6.54
N ARG A 154 -12.90 0.45 -7.52
CA ARG A 154 -12.83 1.90 -7.30
C ARG A 154 -13.86 2.37 -6.28
N LEU A 155 -15.11 1.94 -6.41
CA LEU A 155 -16.17 2.29 -5.46
C LEU A 155 -15.79 1.86 -4.05
N GLY A 156 -15.31 0.63 -3.88
CA GLY A 156 -14.93 0.12 -2.57
C GLY A 156 -13.74 0.85 -1.95
N GLU A 157 -12.75 1.25 -2.75
CA GLU A 157 -11.63 2.09 -2.26
C GLU A 157 -12.16 3.44 -1.74
N GLN A 158 -13.06 4.09 -2.47
CA GLN A 158 -13.63 5.37 -2.04
C GLN A 158 -14.52 5.24 -0.80
N GLN A 159 -15.34 4.18 -0.72
CA GLN A 159 -16.14 3.90 0.47
C GLN A 159 -15.26 3.64 1.70
N TRP A 160 -14.19 2.88 1.52
CA TRP A 160 -13.22 2.63 2.60
C TRP A 160 -12.61 3.95 3.08
N ARG A 161 -12.14 4.81 2.17
CA ARG A 161 -11.55 6.12 2.54
C ARG A 161 -12.54 7.07 3.18
N ALA A 162 -13.80 7.06 2.75
CA ALA A 162 -14.86 7.85 3.36
C ALA A 162 -15.11 7.46 4.83
N LYS A 163 -14.95 6.17 5.15
CA LYS A 163 -15.15 5.66 6.51
C LYS A 163 -13.92 5.80 7.41
N TYR A 164 -12.74 5.45 6.91
CA TYR A 164 -11.53 5.32 7.71
C TYR A 164 -10.59 6.53 7.63
N GLY A 165 -10.98 7.58 6.89
CA GLY A 165 -10.16 8.73 6.62
C GLY A 165 -9.14 8.49 5.50
N TRP A 166 -8.44 9.55 5.12
CA TRP A 166 -7.40 9.47 4.09
C TRP A 166 -6.13 8.84 4.66
N PRO A 167 -5.56 7.81 4.03
CA PRO A 167 -4.28 7.28 4.49
C PRO A 167 -3.16 8.32 4.29
N LEU A 168 -2.30 8.45 5.30
CA LEU A 168 -1.20 9.43 5.34
C LEU A 168 -0.33 9.44 4.07
N LEU A 169 0.02 8.26 3.59
CA LEU A 169 0.88 8.01 2.45
C LEU A 169 0.09 7.76 1.17
N SER A 170 -1.23 7.99 1.11
CA SER A 170 -1.97 7.95 -0.16
C SER A 170 -1.89 9.32 -0.85
N SER A 171 -1.84 9.33 -2.19
CA SER A 171 -2.04 10.58 -2.94
C SER A 171 -3.43 11.11 -2.64
N ALA A 172 -3.56 12.41 -2.39
CA ALA A 172 -4.84 13.12 -2.36
C ALA A 172 -5.29 13.35 -3.80
#